data_AF-A0A1I5BIP9-F1
#
_entry.id   AF-A0A1I5BIP9-F1
#
_cell.length_a   1.000
_cell.length_b   1.000
_cell.length_c   1.000
_cell.angle_alpha   90.00
_cell.angle_beta   90.00
_cell.angle_gamma   90.00
#
_symmetry.space_group_name_H-M   'P 1'
#
loop_
_entity.id
_entity.type
_entity.pdbx_description
1 polymer ?
#
loop_
_entity_poly.entity_id
_entity_poly.type
_entity_poly.pdbx_seq_one_letter_code
_entity_poly.pdbx_strand_id
1 'polypeptide(L)'
;MKRLLLPALLLVLAGCGSEPRAMDPQIREQLLSHVEEVKTAAANNDRPAAEMALGELHRAIAEAQARGELATEAARALLTATERVAEDVRTMPLPEPPAPVTVTVTPDPPVVAPPLPEIRVDDHQEQVAKWEEYRKRLEEDREQWRKVRENNGNGNGNGNNDD
;
A
#
# COMPACT_ATOMS: atom_id res chain seq x y z
N MET A 1 -17.78 -19.36 13.22
CA MET A 1 -16.91 -20.50 13.59
C MET A 1 -15.73 -19.95 14.37
N LYS A 2 -15.61 -20.28 15.67
CA LYS A 2 -14.53 -19.78 16.55
C LYS A 2 -13.18 -20.37 16.10
N ARG A 3 -12.38 -19.61 15.35
CA ARG A 3 -11.02 -20.00 14.96
C ARG A 3 -10.09 -19.88 16.17
N LEU A 4 -9.95 -20.99 16.90
CA LEU A 4 -8.96 -21.23 17.95
C LEU A 4 -7.55 -21.40 17.34
N LEU A 5 -7.01 -20.37 16.66
CA LEU A 5 -5.65 -20.40 16.08
C LEU A 5 -4.68 -19.40 16.75
N LEU A 6 -5.14 -18.69 17.79
CA LEU A 6 -4.34 -17.81 18.64
C LEU A 6 -3.21 -18.47 19.47
N PRO A 7 -3.25 -19.76 19.88
CA PRO A 7 -2.18 -20.29 20.75
C PRO A 7 -0.87 -20.53 19.99
N ALA A 8 -0.88 -20.59 18.66
CA ALA A 8 0.31 -20.86 17.86
C ALA A 8 1.32 -19.71 17.88
N LEU A 9 0.86 -18.46 17.96
CA LEU A 9 1.75 -17.28 17.94
C LEU A 9 2.50 -17.09 19.26
N LEU A 10 1.84 -17.36 20.39
CA LEU A 10 2.44 -17.26 21.73
C LEU A 10 3.48 -18.36 22.00
N LEU A 11 3.32 -19.54 21.40
CA LEU A 11 4.26 -20.66 21.56
C LEU A 11 5.62 -20.41 20.90
N VAL A 12 5.67 -19.62 19.82
CA VAL A 12 6.93 -19.29 19.15
C VAL A 12 7.80 -18.37 20.01
N LEU A 13 7.22 -17.52 20.86
CA LEU A 13 7.99 -16.64 21.75
C LEU A 13 8.56 -17.37 22.98
N ALA A 14 8.02 -18.53 23.38
CA ALA A 14 8.43 -19.24 24.58
C ALA A 14 9.29 -20.50 24.32
N GLY A 15 9.50 -20.88 23.05
CA GLY A 15 10.14 -22.14 22.70
C GLY A 15 11.10 -22.05 21.53
N CYS A 16 12.31 -21.53 21.76
CA CYS A 16 13.46 -21.79 20.88
C CYS A 16 14.71 -21.95 21.75
N GLY A 17 15.08 -23.22 22.01
CA GLY A 17 16.11 -23.64 22.97
C GLY A 17 17.55 -23.43 22.50
N SER A 18 17.92 -22.20 22.17
CA SER A 18 19.30 -21.80 21.93
C SER A 18 19.42 -20.35 22.36
N GLU A 19 20.26 -20.07 23.37
CA GLU A 19 20.33 -18.81 24.12
C GLU A 19 19.83 -17.60 23.32
N PRO A 20 18.59 -17.14 23.59
CA PRO A 20 18.05 -16.01 22.86
C PRO A 20 18.88 -14.81 23.28
N ARG A 21 19.54 -14.17 22.32
CA ARG A 21 19.87 -12.76 22.47
C ARG A 21 18.52 -12.10 22.78
N ALA A 22 18.32 -11.73 24.04
CA ALA A 22 17.03 -11.32 24.54
C ALA A 22 16.53 -10.18 23.64
N MET A 23 15.42 -10.42 22.94
CA MET A 23 14.73 -9.40 22.17
C MET A 23 14.55 -8.18 23.08
N ASP A 24 14.86 -7.00 22.57
CA ASP A 24 14.74 -5.78 23.36
C ASP A 24 13.30 -5.66 23.89
N PRO A 25 13.11 -5.45 25.20
CA PRO A 25 11.79 -5.41 25.81
C PRO A 25 10.90 -4.31 25.23
N GLN A 26 11.47 -3.20 24.76
CA GLN A 26 10.72 -2.10 24.14
C GLN A 26 10.17 -2.52 22.78
N ILE A 27 10.98 -3.23 21.98
CA ILE A 27 10.54 -3.80 20.70
C ILE A 27 9.45 -4.85 20.91
N ARG A 28 9.59 -5.68 21.95
CA ARG A 28 8.55 -6.65 22.30
C ARG A 28 7.22 -5.96 22.65
N GLU A 29 7.24 -4.91 23.46
CA GLU A 29 6.02 -4.15 23.80
C GLU A 29 5.40 -3.48 22.56
N GLN A 30 6.25 -2.91 21.69
CA GLN A 30 5.79 -2.29 20.45
C GLN A 30 5.10 -3.30 19.52
N LEU A 31 5.71 -4.48 19.31
CA LEU A 31 5.11 -5.54 18.50
C LEU A 31 3.79 -6.05 19.12
N LEU A 32 3.72 -6.18 20.45
CA LEU A 32 2.50 -6.58 21.14
C LEU A 32 1.37 -5.55 20.98
N SER A 33 1.69 -4.26 21.00
CA SER A 33 0.72 -3.18 20.75
C SER A 33 0.07 -3.34 19.37
N HIS A 34 0.87 -3.51 18.32
CA HIS A 34 0.36 -3.70 16.96
C HIS A 34 -0.48 -4.98 16.82
N VAL A 35 -0.10 -6.06 17.51
CA VAL A 35 -0.91 -7.30 17.54
C VAL A 35 -2.28 -7.06 18.19
N GLU A 36 -2.36 -6.28 19.27
CA GLU A 36 -3.64 -5.94 19.91
C GLU A 36 -4.50 -5.00 19.04
N GLU A 37 -3.89 -4.12 18.24
CA GLU A 37 -4.59 -3.29 17.25
C GLU A 37 -5.24 -4.17 16.17
N VAL A 38 -4.47 -5.10 15.58
CA VAL A 38 -4.99 -6.07 14.60
C VAL A 38 -6.14 -6.87 15.19
N LYS A 39 -5.99 -7.33 16.44
CA LYS A 39 -7.01 -8.12 17.15
C LYS A 39 -8.27 -7.31 17.41
N THR A 40 -8.14 -6.05 17.84
CA THR A 40 -9.27 -5.16 18.07
C THR A 40 -10.02 -4.89 16.77
N ALA A 41 -9.30 -4.60 15.68
CA ALA A 41 -9.89 -4.40 14.36
C ALA A 41 -10.61 -5.65 13.84
N ALA A 42 -9.97 -6.82 13.97
CA ALA A 42 -10.57 -8.10 13.59
C ALA A 42 -11.82 -8.44 14.43
N ALA A 43 -11.80 -8.17 15.74
CA ALA A 43 -12.95 -8.38 16.63
C ALA A 43 -14.15 -7.50 16.23
N ASN A 44 -13.89 -6.31 15.69
CA ASN A 44 -14.91 -5.39 15.19
C ASN A 44 -15.35 -5.68 13.74
N ASN A 45 -14.81 -6.73 13.08
CA ASN A 45 -14.98 -6.99 11.65
C ASN A 45 -14.56 -5.80 10.76
N ASP A 46 -13.64 -4.97 11.26
CA ASP A 46 -13.09 -3.84 10.52
C ASP A 46 -11.89 -4.33 9.71
N ARG A 47 -12.19 -4.91 8.55
CA ARG A 47 -11.18 -5.40 7.61
C ARG A 47 -10.16 -4.34 7.20
N PRO A 48 -10.52 -3.11 6.77
CA PRO A 48 -9.52 -2.12 6.38
C PRO A 48 -8.62 -1.68 7.55
N ALA A 49 -9.17 -1.54 8.77
CA ALA A 49 -8.34 -1.25 9.94
C ALA A 49 -7.39 -2.42 10.28
N ALA A 50 -7.84 -3.67 10.14
CA ALA A 50 -7.00 -4.85 10.37
C ALA A 50 -5.86 -4.97 9.34
N GLU A 51 -6.14 -4.71 8.06
CA GLU A 51 -5.14 -4.69 6.99
C GLU A 51 -4.09 -3.59 7.22
N MET A 52 -4.52 -2.40 7.64
CA MET A 52 -3.61 -1.30 7.98
C MET A 52 -2.69 -1.66 9.16
N ALA A 53 -3.26 -2.17 10.26
CA ALA A 53 -2.49 -2.57 11.45
C ALA A 53 -1.51 -3.71 11.14
N LEU A 54 -1.88 -4.64 10.25
CA LEU A 54 -0.95 -5.69 9.77
C LEU A 54 0.22 -5.12 8.96
N GLY A 55 -0.03 -4.11 8.12
CA GLY A 55 1.02 -3.41 7.38
C GLY A 55 2.03 -2.73 8.32
N GLU A 56 1.54 -2.05 9.35
CA GLU A 56 2.39 -1.42 10.38
C GLU A 56 3.19 -2.47 11.18
N LEU A 57 2.57 -3.59 11.57
CA LEU A 57 3.28 -4.69 12.23
C LEU A 57 4.40 -5.26 11.35
N HIS A 58 4.12 -5.50 10.06
CA HIS A 58 5.11 -6.00 9.11
C HIS A 58 6.30 -5.03 8.98
N ARG A 59 6.01 -3.74 8.90
CA ARG A 59 7.04 -2.69 8.85
C ARG A 59 7.87 -2.65 10.13
N ALA A 60 7.25 -2.70 11.31
CA ALA A 60 7.94 -2.70 12.59
C ALA A 60 8.89 -3.90 12.74
N ILE A 61 8.48 -5.09 12.29
CA ILE A 61 9.33 -6.29 12.28
C ILE A 61 10.54 -6.09 11.36
N ALA A 62 10.33 -5.57 10.16
CA ALA A 62 11.41 -5.33 9.19
C ALA A 62 12.40 -4.27 9.70
N GLU A 63 11.91 -3.20 10.33
CA GLU A 63 12.75 -2.16 10.93
C GLU A 63 13.56 -2.69 12.12
N ALA A 64 12.94 -3.44 13.03
CA ALA A 64 13.63 -4.07 14.16
C ALA A 64 14.71 -5.06 13.71
N GLN A 65 14.46 -5.80 12.61
CA GLN A 65 15.46 -6.66 11.99
C GLN A 65 16.61 -5.85 11.40
N ALA A 66 16.32 -4.77 10.66
CA ALA A 66 17.32 -3.91 10.05
C ALA A 66 18.23 -3.23 11.09
N ARG A 67 17.68 -2.90 12.27
CA ARG A 67 18.45 -2.36 13.41
C ARG A 67 19.22 -3.43 14.20
N GLY A 68 19.04 -4.71 13.90
CA GLY A 68 19.66 -5.82 14.62
C GLY A 68 19.08 -6.06 16.02
N GLU A 69 17.96 -5.41 16.34
CA GLU A 69 17.21 -5.59 17.59
C GLU A 69 16.37 -6.87 17.57
N LEU A 70 16.13 -7.40 16.37
CA LEU A 70 15.43 -8.65 16.12
C LEU A 70 16.32 -9.60 15.31
N ALA A 71 16.54 -10.80 15.85
CA ALA A 71 17.27 -11.85 15.14
C ALA A 71 16.55 -12.22 13.83
N THR A 72 17.30 -12.44 12.75
CA THR A 72 16.77 -12.75 11.41
C THR A 72 15.79 -13.91 11.42
N GLU A 73 16.07 -14.98 12.17
CA GLU A 73 15.17 -16.14 12.26
C GLU A 73 13.86 -15.81 13.00
N ALA A 74 13.93 -15.00 14.06
CA ALA A 74 12.75 -14.54 14.78
C ALA A 74 11.90 -13.60 13.90
N ALA A 75 12.54 -12.69 13.16
CA ALA A 75 11.87 -11.84 12.18
C ALA A 75 11.16 -12.68 11.11
N ARG A 76 11.84 -13.66 10.51
CA ARG A 76 11.24 -14.54 9.50
C ARG A 76 10.04 -15.32 10.05
N ALA A 77 10.13 -15.84 11.27
CA ALA A 77 9.02 -16.53 11.93
C ALA A 77 7.82 -15.60 12.16
N LEU A 78 8.07 -14.38 12.64
CA LEU A 78 7.03 -13.36 12.84
C LEU A 78 6.38 -12.95 11.53
N LEU A 79 7.16 -12.63 10.49
CA LEU A 79 6.64 -12.28 9.16
C LEU A 79 5.77 -13.39 8.58
N THR A 80 6.21 -14.65 8.69
CA THR A 80 5.41 -15.80 8.25
C THR A 80 4.09 -15.91 8.99
N ALA A 81 4.08 -15.61 10.29
CA ALA A 81 2.86 -15.65 11.09
C ALA A 81 1.93 -14.48 10.75
N THR A 82 2.47 -13.27 10.56
CA THR A 82 1.73 -12.09 10.11
C THR A 82 1.05 -12.34 8.76
N GLU A 83 1.72 -13.02 7.82
CA GLU A 83 1.13 -13.36 6.52
C GLU A 83 -0.08 -14.30 6.66
N ARG A 84 -0.01 -15.29 7.57
CA ARG A 84 -1.18 -16.15 7.84
C ARG A 84 -2.36 -15.37 8.42
N VAL A 85 -2.07 -14.40 9.30
CA VAL A 85 -3.12 -13.52 9.83
C VAL A 85 -3.69 -12.62 8.72
N ALA A 86 -2.86 -12.15 7.79
CA ALA A 86 -3.32 -11.38 6.64
C ALA A 86 -4.28 -12.19 5.75
N GLU A 87 -3.97 -13.47 5.50
CA GLU A 87 -4.88 -14.39 4.81
C GLU A 87 -6.21 -14.54 5.56
N ASP A 88 -6.18 -14.74 6.88
CA ASP A 88 -7.39 -14.81 7.69
C ASP A 88 -8.22 -13.50 7.60
N VAL A 89 -7.55 -12.34 7.67
CA VAL A 89 -8.18 -11.01 7.55
C VAL A 89 -8.85 -10.83 6.20
N ARG A 90 -8.23 -11.29 5.11
CA ARG A 90 -8.82 -11.25 3.76
C ARG A 90 -10.10 -12.08 3.64
N THR A 91 -10.23 -13.13 4.46
CA THR A 91 -11.45 -13.96 4.53
C THR A 91 -12.55 -13.36 5.40
N MET A 92 -12.31 -12.24 6.09
CA MET A 92 -13.35 -11.58 6.88
C MET A 92 -14.42 -10.96 5.96
N PRO A 93 -15.71 -11.08 6.33
CA PRO A 93 -16.78 -10.43 5.60
C PRO A 93 -16.59 -8.90 5.63
N LEU A 94 -16.78 -8.25 4.48
CA LEU A 94 -16.78 -6.79 4.43
C LEU A 94 -17.99 -6.24 5.17
N PRO A 95 -17.89 -5.05 5.80
CA PRO A 95 -19.05 -4.37 6.34
C PRO A 95 -20.08 -4.13 5.23
N GLU A 96 -21.37 -4.20 5.60
CA GLU A 96 -22.45 -3.87 4.66
C GLU A 96 -22.28 -2.43 4.16
N PRO A 97 -22.43 -2.18 2.84
CA PRO A 97 -22.35 -0.82 2.32
C PRO A 97 -23.43 0.04 3.00
N PRO A 98 -23.12 1.32 3.29
CA PRO A 98 -24.10 2.22 3.88
C PRO A 98 -25.34 2.32 2.98
N ALA A 99 -26.51 2.40 3.59
CA ALA A 99 -27.76 2.56 2.85
C ALA A 99 -27.67 3.77 1.92
N PRO A 100 -28.17 3.68 0.67
CA PRO A 100 -28.15 4.79 -0.26
C PRO A 100 -28.89 5.98 0.36
N VAL A 101 -28.20 7.11 0.47
CA VAL A 101 -28.81 8.37 0.91
C VAL A 101 -29.53 9.00 -0.29
N THR A 102 -30.86 9.09 -0.20
CA THR A 102 -31.65 9.82 -1.19
C THR A 102 -31.49 11.31 -0.93
N VAL A 103 -30.74 11.99 -1.80
CA VAL A 103 -30.65 13.46 -1.78
C VAL A 103 -31.83 14.02 -2.55
N THR A 104 -32.82 14.54 -1.84
CA THR A 104 -33.91 15.32 -2.46
C THR A 104 -33.36 16.71 -2.80
N VAL A 105 -33.09 16.93 -4.09
CA VAL A 105 -32.78 18.26 -4.60
C VAL A 105 -34.11 18.99 -4.82
N THR A 106 -34.39 19.99 -3.99
CA THR A 106 -35.42 20.98 -4.30
C THR A 106 -34.88 21.86 -5.42
N PRO A 107 -35.52 21.90 -6.60
CA PRO A 107 -35.09 22.81 -7.65
C PRO A 107 -35.32 24.26 -7.17
N ASP A 108 -34.25 25.05 -7.19
CA ASP A 108 -34.33 26.49 -7.05
C ASP A 108 -35.20 27.07 -8.19
N PRO A 109 -35.97 28.16 -7.98
CA PRO A 109 -36.66 28.82 -9.07
C PRO A 109 -35.70 29.13 -10.22
N PRO A 110 -36.14 29.03 -11.49
CA PRO A 110 -35.26 29.22 -12.63
C PRO A 110 -34.66 30.62 -12.60
N VAL A 111 -33.36 30.71 -12.30
CA VAL A 111 -32.57 31.91 -12.53
C VAL A 111 -32.42 32.05 -14.04
N VAL A 112 -32.97 33.14 -14.59
CA VAL A 112 -32.76 33.52 -15.99
C VAL A 112 -31.24 33.67 -16.19
N ALA A 113 -30.65 32.77 -16.97
CA ALA A 113 -29.22 32.78 -17.22
C ALA A 113 -28.80 34.12 -17.86
N PRO A 114 -27.72 34.77 -17.39
CA PRO A 114 -27.09 35.83 -18.17
C PRO A 114 -26.64 35.26 -19.52
N PRO A 115 -26.61 36.07 -20.60
CA PRO A 115 -26.23 35.58 -21.93
C PRO A 115 -24.85 34.94 -21.88
N LEU A 116 -24.73 33.76 -22.51
CA LEU A 116 -23.46 33.05 -22.66
C LEU A 116 -22.42 34.02 -23.25
N PRO A 117 -21.19 34.07 -22.72
CA PRO A 117 -20.13 34.82 -23.37
C PRO A 117 -19.93 34.25 -24.78
N GLU A 118 -20.06 35.09 -25.81
CA GLU A 118 -19.68 34.75 -27.17
C GLU A 118 -18.23 34.27 -27.16
N ILE A 119 -18.02 32.98 -27.36
CA ILE A 119 -16.69 32.42 -27.61
C ILE A 119 -16.22 33.06 -28.91
N ARG A 120 -15.26 34.00 -28.81
CA ARG A 120 -14.63 34.60 -29.98
C ARG A 120 -13.85 33.49 -30.69
N VAL A 121 -14.16 33.30 -31.97
CA VAL A 121 -13.58 32.25 -32.83
C VAL A 121 -12.04 32.31 -32.86
N ASP A 122 -11.48 33.49 -32.58
CA ASP A 122 -10.03 33.73 -32.51
C ASP A 122 -9.33 32.96 -31.36
N ASP A 123 -9.97 32.81 -30.18
CA ASP A 123 -9.40 32.10 -29.02
C ASP A 123 -9.28 30.59 -29.24
N HIS A 124 -10.06 30.05 -30.18
CA HIS A 124 -10.06 28.63 -30.50
C HIS A 124 -8.85 28.25 -31.37
N GLN A 125 -8.41 29.12 -32.28
CA GLN A 125 -7.25 28.82 -33.13
C GLN A 125 -5.94 28.81 -32.33
N GLU A 126 -5.79 29.73 -31.36
CA GLU A 126 -4.61 29.77 -30.51
C GLU A 126 -4.53 28.53 -29.60
N GLN A 127 -5.66 28.05 -29.08
CA GLN A 127 -5.71 26.80 -28.32
C GLN A 127 -5.33 25.59 -29.15
N VAL A 128 -5.77 25.51 -30.41
CA VAL A 128 -5.40 24.40 -31.31
C VAL A 128 -3.91 24.42 -31.62
N ALA A 129 -3.35 25.59 -31.94
CA ALA A 129 -1.91 25.73 -32.21
C ALA A 129 -1.07 25.31 -30.99
N LYS A 130 -1.46 25.74 -29.78
CA LYS A 130 -0.80 25.37 -28.53
C LYS A 130 -0.87 23.87 -28.26
N TRP A 131 -1.99 23.23 -28.58
CA TRP A 131 -2.16 21.78 -28.45
C TRP A 131 -1.28 20.98 -29.42
N GLU A 132 -1.10 21.47 -30.65
CA GLU A 132 -0.21 20.82 -31.63
C GLU A 132 1.27 20.90 -31.21
N GLU A 133 1.69 22.04 -30.65
CA GLU A 133 3.04 22.20 -30.11
C GLU A 133 3.28 21.24 -28.93
N TYR A 134 2.32 21.15 -28.00
CA TYR A 134 2.39 20.21 -26.88
C TYR A 134 2.51 18.76 -27.35
N ARG A 135 1.73 18.38 -28.37
CA ARG A 135 1.77 17.02 -28.95
C ARG A 135 3.14 16.70 -29.56
N LYS A 136 3.75 17.65 -30.30
CA LYS A 136 5.10 17.48 -30.87
C LYS A 136 6.14 17.26 -29.78
N ARG A 137 6.12 18.09 -28.73
CA ARG A 137 7.06 17.97 -27.61
C ARG A 137 6.99 16.59 -26.95
N LEU A 138 5.77 16.07 -26.79
CA LEU A 138 5.54 14.75 -26.19
C LEU A 138 6.14 13.61 -27.04
N GLU A 139 6.10 13.75 -28.37
CA GLU A 139 6.67 12.78 -29.29
C GLU A 139 8.21 12.81 -29.29
N GLU A 140 8.80 14.01 -29.24
CA GLU A 140 10.26 14.19 -29.10
C GLU A 140 10.78 13.58 -27.78
N ASP A 141 10.11 13.85 -26.66
CA ASP A 141 10.45 13.26 -25.36
C ASP A 141 10.39 11.72 -25.43
N ARG A 142 9.35 11.17 -26.06
CA ARG A 142 9.20 9.72 -26.23
C ARG A 142 10.35 9.10 -27.03
N GLU A 143 10.82 9.78 -28.07
CA GLU A 143 11.99 9.33 -28.84
C GLU A 143 13.29 9.44 -28.03
N GLN A 144 13.47 10.50 -27.25
CA GLN A 144 14.62 10.61 -26.35
C GLN A 144 14.64 9.48 -25.33
N TRP A 145 13.50 9.17 -24.71
CA TRP A 145 13.37 8.05 -23.77
C TRP A 145 13.67 6.70 -24.43
N ARG A 146 13.28 6.51 -25.70
CA ARG A 146 13.63 5.30 -26.46
C ARG A 146 15.14 5.16 -26.62
N LYS A 147 15.84 6.24 -27.02
CA LYS A 147 17.32 6.25 -27.16
C LYS A 147 18.04 5.98 -25.84
N VAL A 148 17.57 6.57 -24.74
CA VAL A 148 18.13 6.32 -23.40
C VAL A 148 18.00 4.85 -23.03
N ARG A 149 16.86 4.22 -23.33
CA ARG A 149 16.63 2.80 -23.06
C ARG A 149 17.51 1.89 -23.91
N GLU A 150 17.69 2.20 -25.19
CA GLU A 150 18.58 1.45 -26.08
C GLU A 150 20.05 1.58 -25.64
N ASN A 151 20.48 2.79 -25.25
CA ASN A 151 21.85 3.02 -24.78
C ASN A 151 22.12 2.36 -23.40
N ASN A 152 21.15 2.38 -22.48
CA ASN A 152 21.30 1.74 -21.16
C ASN A 152 21.17 0.21 -21.24
N GLY A 153 20.51 -0.34 -22.26
CA GLY A 153 20.38 -1.78 -22.47
C GLY A 153 21.63 -2.44 -23.07
N ASN A 154 22.52 -1.67 -23.70
CA ASN A 154 23.69 -2.22 -24.41
C ASN A 154 24.95 -2.32 -23.55
N GLY A 155 24.88 -1.94 -22.26
CA GLY A 155 26.06 -1.79 -21.39
C GLY A 155 26.33 -2.92 -20.39
N ASN A 156 25.48 -3.96 -20.29
CA ASN A 156 25.65 -4.97 -19.24
C ASN A 156 25.42 -6.41 -19.72
N GLY A 157 26.28 -6.87 -20.61
CA GLY A 157 26.22 -8.24 -21.11
C GLY A 157 27.43 -8.67 -21.91
N ASN A 158 28.65 -8.54 -21.37
CA ASN A 158 29.71 -9.48 -21.73
C ASN A 158 30.79 -9.56 -20.65
N GLY A 159 30.78 -10.64 -19.89
CA GLY A 159 31.77 -10.99 -18.88
C GLY A 159 31.63 -12.45 -18.47
N ASN A 160 31.44 -13.34 -19.44
CA ASN A 160 31.70 -14.77 -19.24
C ASN A 160 33.22 -14.93 -19.12
N ASN A 161 33.69 -15.23 -17.92
CA ASN A 161 34.92 -16.00 -17.73
C ASN A 161 34.50 -17.38 -17.26
N ASP A 162 34.42 -18.29 -18.24
CA ASP A 162 34.67 -19.72 -18.03
C ASP A 162 36.20 -19.93 -17.93
N ASP A 163 36.59 -20.88 -17.08
CA ASP A 163 37.95 -21.37 -16.72
C ASP A 163 38.86 -20.52 -15.80
#